data_AF-A0A524CM81-F1
#
_entry.id   AF-A0A524CM81-F1
#
_cell.length_a   1.000
_cell.length_b   1.000
_cell.length_c   1.000
_cell.angle_alpha   90.00
_cell.angle_beta   90.00
_cell.angle_gamma   90.00
#
_symmetry.space_group_name_H-M   'P 1'
#
loop_
_entity.id
_entity.type
_entity.pdbx_description
1 polymer ?
#
loop_
_entity_poly.entity_id
_entity_poly.type
_entity_poly.pdbx_seq_one_letter_code
_entity_poly.pdbx_strand_id
1 'polypeptide(L)'
;MISFLQCQILVVLSSIHGPRVRLGVLLTEAPIEPTVKDEEKDYCIHCYSCIDVCPVKAIKHPDETGKLYGVNAMRCKLFRNKTEQIEMGACGLCMKVCDVATSEGEEEAKKVVAGKR
;
A
#
# COMPACT_ATOMS: atom_id res chain seq x y z
N MET A 1 25.82 -13.06 7.09
CA MET A 1 24.61 -13.80 6.67
C MET A 1 23.42 -12.86 6.78
N ILE A 2 23.19 -12.05 5.74
CA ILE A 2 22.10 -11.06 5.72
C ILE A 2 20.89 -11.80 5.16
N SER A 3 20.02 -12.23 6.07
CA SER A 3 18.78 -12.91 5.75
C SER A 3 17.93 -12.03 4.84
N PHE A 4 17.65 -12.56 3.65
CA PHE A 4 16.45 -12.34 2.85
C PHE A 4 15.33 -11.58 3.60
N LEU A 5 15.12 -10.30 3.29
CA LEU A 5 13.81 -9.70 3.48
C LEU A 5 13.37 -9.08 2.15
N GLN A 6 12.44 -9.77 1.54
CA GLN A 6 11.79 -9.45 0.28
C GLN A 6 11.35 -7.99 0.29
N CYS A 7 11.96 -7.19 -0.59
CA CYS A 7 11.43 -5.89 -1.02
C CYS A 7 10.12 -6.15 -1.77
N GLN A 8 9.03 -6.40 -1.02
CA GLN A 8 7.68 -6.48 -1.56
C GLN A 8 6.99 -5.13 -1.33
N ILE A 9 7.65 -4.05 -1.77
CA ILE A 9 7.07 -2.71 -1.81
C ILE A 9 6.16 -2.69 -3.04
N LEU A 10 4.90 -3.12 -2.89
CA LEU A 10 3.91 -2.99 -3.97
C LEU A 10 2.94 -1.85 -3.70
N VAL A 11 2.54 -1.64 -2.44
CA VAL A 11 1.61 -0.58 -2.04
C VAL A 11 2.08 0.00 -0.71
N VAL A 12 2.27 1.32 -0.67
CA VAL A 12 2.61 2.05 0.55
C VAL A 12 1.36 2.76 1.04
N LEU A 13 1.04 2.60 2.32
CA LEU A 13 -0.03 3.35 2.97
C LEU A 13 0.58 4.59 3.62
N SER A 14 0.18 5.76 3.14
CA SER A 14 0.47 7.05 3.77
C SER A 14 -0.62 7.41 4.76
N SER A 15 -0.25 8.04 5.88
CA SER A 15 -1.18 8.60 6.86
C SER A 15 -2.16 9.62 6.26
N ILE A 16 -1.79 10.33 5.20
CA ILE A 16 -2.60 11.45 4.68
C ILE A 16 -3.38 11.03 3.43
N HIS A 17 -2.76 10.23 2.57
CA HIS A 17 -3.30 9.92 1.24
C HIS A 17 -3.67 8.44 1.07
N GLY A 18 -3.54 7.63 2.13
CA GLY A 18 -3.70 6.18 2.07
C GLY A 18 -2.82 5.56 0.98
N PRO A 19 -3.33 4.59 0.19
CA PRO A 19 -2.57 3.95 -0.89
C PRO A 19 -2.58 4.74 -2.21
N ARG A 20 -3.19 5.93 -2.27
CA ARG A 20 -3.36 6.72 -3.50
C ARG A 20 -2.15 7.63 -3.77
N VAL A 21 -0.94 7.08 -3.59
CA VAL A 21 0.33 7.80 -3.79
C VAL A 21 1.16 7.12 -4.87
N ARG A 22 1.79 7.94 -5.73
CA ARG A 22 2.81 7.47 -6.68
C ARG A 22 4.16 7.91 -6.17
N LEU A 23 5.07 6.96 -5.97
CA LEU A 23 6.43 7.25 -5.52
C LEU A 23 7.34 7.45 -6.73
N GLY A 24 8.10 8.53 -6.71
CA GLY A 24 9.24 8.76 -7.59
C GLY A 24 10.53 8.66 -6.79
N VAL A 25 11.59 8.17 -7.41
CA VAL A 25 12.92 8.09 -6.80
C VAL A 25 13.89 8.85 -7.68
N LEU A 26 14.63 9.78 -7.08
CA LEU A 26 15.74 10.49 -7.70
C LEU A 26 17.01 10.11 -6.96
N LEU A 27 18.01 9.62 -7.70
CA LEU A 27 19.34 9.33 -7.16
C LEU A 27 20.23 10.54 -7.40
N THR A 28 20.90 11.01 -6.36
CA THR A 28 21.79 12.18 -6.42
C THR A 28 22.98 12.00 -5.48
N GLU A 29 24.11 12.62 -5.84
CA GLU A 29 25.31 12.70 -5.00
C GLU A 29 25.32 13.96 -4.12
N ALA A 30 24.30 14.82 -4.25
CA ALA A 30 24.18 16.00 -3.39
C ALA A 30 24.16 15.58 -1.91
N PRO A 31 24.89 16.28 -1.02
CA PRO A 31 24.88 15.97 0.40
C PRO A 31 23.50 16.34 0.97
N ILE A 32 22.72 15.33 1.36
CA ILE A 32 21.38 15.47 1.95
C ILE A 32 21.36 14.68 3.26
N GLU A 33 20.85 15.28 4.33
CA GLU A 33 20.67 14.60 5.61
C GLU A 33 19.53 13.56 5.51
N PRO A 34 19.75 12.30 5.94
CA PRO A 34 18.72 11.27 5.88
C PRO A 34 17.60 11.56 6.87
N THR A 35 16.35 11.44 6.42
CA THR A 35 15.18 11.49 7.30
C THR A 35 15.09 10.18 8.11
N VAL A 36 14.81 10.30 9.40
CA VAL A 36 14.56 9.13 10.26
C VAL A 36 13.29 8.43 9.80
N LYS A 37 13.33 7.11 9.67
CA LYS A 37 12.13 6.31 9.39
C LYS A 37 11.17 6.48 10.57
N ASP A 38 9.95 6.97 10.32
CA ASP A 38 8.89 6.92 11.31
C ASP A 38 8.72 5.47 11.79
N GLU A 39 8.46 5.27 13.10
CA GLU A 39 8.16 3.95 13.66
C GLU A 39 7.13 3.22 12.79
N GLU A 40 7.25 1.89 12.65
CA GLU A 40 6.36 1.04 11.85
C GLU A 40 4.92 1.09 12.39
N LYS A 41 4.22 2.17 12.04
CA LYS A 41 2.79 2.33 12.29
C LYS A 41 2.06 1.58 11.19
N ASP A 42 1.26 0.60 11.60
CA ASP A 42 0.29 0.00 10.69
C ASP A 42 -0.86 1.00 10.51
N TYR A 43 -1.00 1.53 9.29
CA TYR A 43 -2.10 2.40 8.91
C TYR A 43 -3.32 1.61 8.43
N CYS A 44 -3.22 0.28 8.31
CA CYS A 44 -4.32 -0.58 7.92
C CYS A 44 -5.29 -0.77 9.09
N ILE A 45 -6.58 -0.48 8.89
CA ILE A 45 -7.64 -0.76 9.87
C ILE A 45 -8.17 -2.21 9.79
N HIS A 46 -7.50 -3.08 9.02
CA HIS A 46 -7.89 -4.47 8.78
C HIS A 46 -9.36 -4.65 8.33
N CYS A 47 -9.89 -3.74 7.52
CA CYS A 47 -11.26 -3.83 7.00
C CYS A 47 -11.46 -4.91 5.91
N TYR A 48 -10.36 -5.39 5.31
CA TYR A 48 -10.34 -6.39 4.24
C TYR A 48 -11.06 -6.02 2.92
N SER A 49 -11.62 -4.81 2.79
CA SER A 49 -12.31 -4.33 1.59
C SER A 49 -11.49 -4.49 0.30
N CYS A 50 -10.16 -4.35 0.39
CA CYS A 50 -9.25 -4.52 -0.74
C CYS A 50 -9.17 -5.98 -1.25
N ILE A 51 -9.35 -6.97 -0.36
CA ILE A 51 -9.36 -8.39 -0.71
C ILE A 51 -10.66 -8.72 -1.44
N ASP A 52 -11.79 -8.28 -0.89
CA ASP A 52 -13.13 -8.61 -1.40
C ASP A 52 -13.38 -8.04 -2.79
N VAL A 53 -12.93 -6.81 -3.04
CA VAL A 53 -13.13 -6.16 -4.35
C VAL A 53 -12.22 -6.72 -5.45
N CYS A 54 -11.18 -7.49 -5.11
CA CYS A 54 -10.17 -7.90 -6.08
C CYS A 54 -10.73 -8.97 -7.04
N PRO A 55 -10.91 -8.66 -8.35
CA PRO A 55 -11.57 -9.57 -9.29
C PRO A 55 -10.77 -10.86 -9.55
N VAL A 56 -9.45 -10.82 -9.33
CA VAL A 56 -8.54 -11.97 -9.53
C VAL A 56 -8.02 -12.57 -8.23
N LYS A 57 -8.54 -12.12 -7.08
CA LYS A 57 -8.12 -12.56 -5.74
C LYS A 57 -6.59 -12.60 -5.60
N ALA A 58 -5.95 -11.50 -5.99
CA ALA A 58 -4.50 -11.36 -5.96
C ALA A 58 -3.98 -11.05 -4.55
N ILE A 59 -4.80 -10.47 -3.68
CA ILE A 59 -4.45 -10.14 -2.30
C ILE A 59 -4.89 -11.31 -1.42
N LYS A 60 -3.96 -11.84 -0.62
CA LYS A 60 -4.24 -12.90 0.35
C LYS A 60 -4.54 -12.30 1.72
N HIS A 61 -5.30 -13.04 2.52
CA HIS A 61 -5.41 -12.77 3.95
C HIS A 61 -4.02 -12.89 4.61
N PRO A 62 -3.78 -12.16 5.71
CA PRO A 62 -2.55 -12.30 6.47
C PRO A 62 -2.45 -13.73 7.01
N ASP A 63 -1.32 -14.38 6.75
CA ASP A 63 -1.04 -15.73 7.25
C ASP A 63 -0.53 -15.64 8.71
N GLU A 64 -0.67 -16.73 9.47
CA GLU A 64 -0.21 -16.88 10.88
C GLU A 64 1.30 -16.66 11.07
N THR A 65 2.06 -16.56 9.97
CA THR A 65 3.52 -16.41 9.91
C THR A 65 4.01 -14.95 10.07
N GLY A 66 3.13 -14.01 10.38
CA GLY A 66 3.50 -12.62 10.67
C GLY A 66 3.93 -11.79 9.45
N LYS A 67 3.72 -12.31 8.22
CA LYS A 67 3.91 -11.52 6.99
C LYS A 67 2.66 -10.69 6.71
N LEU A 68 2.86 -9.38 6.59
CA LEU A 68 1.86 -8.43 6.08
C LEU A 68 1.29 -8.91 4.73
N TYR A 69 0.02 -8.61 4.47
CA TYR A 69 -0.79 -9.00 3.30
C TYR A 69 0.02 -9.36 2.04
N GLY A 70 0.04 -10.65 1.70
CA GLY A 70 0.77 -11.14 0.52
C GLY A 70 0.00 -10.83 -0.78
N VAL A 71 0.61 -10.06 -1.69
CA VAL A 71 0.04 -9.81 -3.02
C VAL A 71 0.71 -10.68 -4.08
N ASN A 72 -0.09 -11.46 -4.82
CA ASN A 72 0.34 -12.17 -6.02
C ASN A 72 0.48 -11.16 -7.17
N ALA A 73 1.69 -10.61 -7.32
CA ALA A 73 2.02 -9.61 -8.33
C ALA A 73 1.77 -10.11 -9.77
N MET A 74 1.98 -11.40 -10.05
CA MET A 74 1.75 -11.96 -11.38
C MET A 74 0.27 -11.93 -11.75
N ARG A 75 -0.62 -12.40 -10.86
CA ARG A 75 -2.07 -12.36 -11.10
C ARG A 75 -2.57 -10.93 -11.29
N CYS A 76 -2.11 -10.01 -10.44
CA CYS A 76 -2.45 -8.60 -10.55
C CYS A 76 -2.00 -7.99 -11.89
N LYS A 77 -0.75 -8.25 -12.30
CA LYS A 77 -0.18 -7.73 -13.55
C LYS A 77 -0.89 -8.29 -14.78
N LEU A 78 -1.18 -9.59 -14.82
CA LEU A 78 -1.89 -10.21 -15.94
C LEU A 78 -3.29 -9.60 -16.12
N PHE A 79 -4.00 -9.36 -15.02
CA PHE A 79 -5.30 -8.71 -15.07
C PHE A 79 -5.19 -7.26 -15.55
N ARG A 80 -4.24 -6.48 -15.01
CA ARG A 80 -3.99 -5.10 -15.43
C ARG A 80 -3.66 -4.98 -16.92
N ASN A 81 -2.78 -5.84 -17.42
CA ASN A 81 -2.42 -5.87 -18.83
C ASN A 81 -3.64 -6.20 -19.71
N LYS A 82 -4.49 -7.12 -19.25
CA LYS A 82 -5.73 -7.44 -19.96
C LYS A 82 -6.69 -6.25 -19.96
N THR A 83 -6.86 -5.53 -18.84
CA THR A 83 -7.78 -4.38 -18.78
C THR A 83 -7.27 -3.15 -19.55
N GLU A 84 -5.95 -2.97 -19.64
CA GLU A 84 -5.33 -1.93 -20.49
C GLU A 84 -5.63 -2.14 -21.98
N GLN A 85 -5.80 -3.38 -22.43
CA GLN A 85 -6.10 -3.71 -23.84
C GLN A 85 -7.56 -3.47 -24.27
N ILE A 86 -8.48 -3.25 -23.32
CA ILE A 86 -9.93 -3.09 -23.58
C ILE A 86 -10.43 -1.68 -23.19
N GLU A 87 -9.57 -0.66 -23.29
CA GLU A 87 -9.87 0.76 -22.99
C GLU A 87 -10.37 1.06 -21.55
N MET A 88 -10.45 0.04 -20.68
CA MET A 88 -10.88 0.15 -19.27
C MET A 88 -9.80 0.73 -18.34
N GLY A 89 -8.59 1.00 -18.85
CA GLY A 89 -7.47 1.54 -18.09
C GLY A 89 -6.81 0.52 -17.15
N ALA A 90 -5.73 0.95 -16.49
CA ALA A 90 -5.02 0.13 -15.52
C ALA A 90 -5.87 -0.10 -14.26
N CYS A 91 -6.06 -1.36 -13.85
CA CYS A 91 -6.81 -1.70 -12.63
C CYS A 91 -6.21 -1.04 -11.37
N GLY A 92 -7.08 -0.54 -10.49
CA GLY A 92 -6.73 0.14 -9.24
C GLY A 92 -7.82 0.06 -8.16
N LEU A 93 -8.72 -0.94 -8.24
CA LEU A 93 -9.90 -1.06 -7.38
C LEU A 93 -9.54 -1.11 -5.89
N CYS A 94 -8.47 -1.82 -5.52
CA CYS A 94 -7.99 -1.90 -4.13
C CYS A 94 -7.63 -0.52 -3.55
N MET A 95 -7.06 0.39 -4.35
CA MET A 95 -6.74 1.75 -3.92
C MET A 95 -7.99 2.65 -3.88
N LYS A 96 -8.97 2.35 -4.74
CA LYS A 96 -10.24 3.09 -4.79
C LYS A 96 -11.07 2.85 -3.53
N VAL A 97 -11.22 1.60 -3.11
CA VAL A 97 -12.06 1.20 -1.97
C VAL A 97 -11.41 1.40 -0.59
N CYS A 98 -10.16 1.85 -0.52
CA CYS A 98 -9.48 2.00 0.75
C CYS A 98 -10.02 3.22 1.52
N ASP A 99 -10.58 2.97 2.69
CA ASP A 99 -11.22 4.00 3.54
C ASP A 99 -10.20 4.97 4.16
N VAL A 100 -8.96 4.52 4.37
CA VAL A 100 -7.85 5.37 4.86
C VAL A 100 -7.52 6.53 3.90
N ALA A 101 -7.92 6.42 2.63
CA ALA A 101 -7.75 7.50 1.64
C ALA A 101 -8.95 8.45 1.53
N THR A 102 -9.94 8.37 2.44
CA THR A 102 -11.06 9.31 2.51
C THR A 102 -10.77 10.42 3.53
N SER A 103 -11.47 11.56 3.43
CA SER A 103 -11.32 12.69 4.36
C SER A 103 -11.57 12.31 5.83
N GLU A 104 -12.35 11.25 6.08
CA GLU A 104 -12.61 10.70 7.41
C GLU A 104 -11.39 9.90 7.93
N GLY A 105 -10.76 9.10 7.06
CA GLY A 105 -9.50 8.42 7.35
C GLY A 105 -8.34 9.39 7.59
N GLU A 106 -8.37 10.58 6.97
CA GLU A 106 -7.42 11.66 7.20
C GLU A 106 -7.56 12.27 8.62
N GLU A 107 -8.80 12.38 9.13
CA GLU A 107 -9.05 12.85 10.50
C GLU A 107 -8.67 11.80 11.56
N GLU A 108 -8.93 10.53 11.29
CA GLU A 108 -8.56 9.42 12.18
C GLU A 108 -7.05 9.20 12.21
N ALA A 109 -6.37 9.32 11.06
CA ALA A 109 -4.91 9.33 11.00
C ALA A 109 -4.30 10.55 11.69
N LYS A 110 -4.93 11.74 11.59
CA LYS A 110 -4.55 12.92 12.39
C LYS A 110 -4.73 12.69 13.89
N LYS A 111 -5.75 11.95 14.34
CA LYS A 111 -5.92 11.57 15.77
C LYS A 111 -4.82 10.62 16.23
N VAL A 112 -4.40 9.66 15.40
CA VAL A 112 -3.25 8.76 15.67
C VAL A 112 -1.91 9.53 15.71
N VAL A 113 -1.76 10.59 14.92
CA VAL A 113 -0.57 11.47 14.94
C VAL A 113 -0.62 12.47 16.11
N ALA A 114 -1.79 13.01 16.45
CA ALA A 114 -1.98 14.01 17.51
C ALA A 114 -2.08 13.41 18.93
N GLY A 115 -2.40 12.12 19.06
CA GLY A 115 -2.58 11.42 20.33
C GLY A 115 -1.31 10.87 20.99
N LYS A 116 -0.13 11.05 20.38
CA LYS A 116 1.16 10.76 21.04
C LYS A 116 1.80 12.07 21.51
N ARG A 117 1.45 12.50 22.73
CA ARG A 117 2.27 13.36 23.59
C ARG A 117 2.54 12.63 24.89
#